data_AF-A0A1G6X4T4-F1
#
_entry.id   AF-A0A1G6X4T4-F1
#
_cell.length_a   1.000
_cell.length_b   1.000
_cell.length_c   1.000
_cell.angle_alpha   90.00
_cell.angle_beta   90.00
_cell.angle_gamma   90.00
#
_symmetry.space_group_name_H-M   'P 1'
#
loop_
_entity.id
_entity.type
_entity.pdbx_description
1 polymer ?
#
loop_
_entity_poly.entity_id
_entity_poly.type
_entity_poly.pdbx_seq_one_letter_code
_entity_poly.pdbx_strand_id
1 'polypeptide(L)'
;MSVHGSRWVDPAPLEIARPRLPWWTLLPRWVKVIISPVVLTWLVCWLLFQLGRVVVRYPLTVAVAVLVGWVQAAAGWWVLAFTLLAVVVVLGLWRWRHPLSFGRFVVPQPRTEFRRLSVYGCQWRMVMRLSDLVKTSRGKEYRPKLGRVRAEGWRDRVRVRMVKGQAPEQWELHASGLAHAFKARSCRVRVLKPGRLELDLVHRDPLVRPVPAPALADETATVDLKRVTVGQTETGKPWRLRLLGTHVLTVGVSGAGKGSLLWSIVWALVPLIRSGRVRLAGIDPKGGMELGQAPEVFGRVVFDNGPDAVALLEEIAATVKERASRYRGRLRAWTPETGDPFILLVVDELADVIAYQTDKNLRERANRAVQTITSQGRAPGVCVLGLLQDPRKEVVSFRHLFSTRIAMRCDEKAQVDMV
;
A
#
# COMPACT_ATOMS: atom_id res chain seq x y z
N MET A 1 -23.01 91.04 8.41
CA MET A 1 -23.19 90.73 6.97
C MET A 1 -21.89 90.16 6.42
N SER A 2 -21.98 89.22 5.46
CA SER A 2 -20.90 88.41 4.86
C SER A 2 -20.57 87.13 5.63
N VAL A 3 -21.41 86.08 5.53
CA VAL A 3 -21.47 85.05 4.46
C VAL A 3 -20.34 84.02 4.62
N HIS A 4 -20.65 82.94 5.35
CA HIS A 4 -19.92 81.68 5.31
C HIS A 4 -20.05 81.06 3.91
N GLY A 5 -18.94 81.07 3.16
CA GLY A 5 -18.81 80.32 1.92
C GLY A 5 -18.73 78.82 2.23
N SER A 6 -19.88 78.15 2.23
CA SER A 6 -19.99 76.70 2.16
C SER A 6 -19.31 76.22 0.88
N ARG A 7 -18.16 75.57 1.04
CA ARG A 7 -17.47 74.88 -0.06
C ARG A 7 -18.36 73.72 -0.50
N TRP A 8 -18.99 73.87 -1.66
CA TRP A 8 -19.68 72.78 -2.35
C TRP A 8 -18.70 71.61 -2.50
N VAL A 9 -18.94 70.54 -1.74
CA VAL A 9 -18.34 69.24 -1.98
C VAL A 9 -19.17 68.61 -3.09
N ASP A 10 -18.58 68.40 -4.25
CA ASP A 10 -19.21 67.63 -5.33
C ASP A 10 -19.72 66.31 -4.75
N PRO A 11 -20.99 65.91 -4.98
CA PRO A 11 -21.44 64.61 -4.56
C PRO A 11 -20.58 63.56 -5.26
N ALA A 12 -19.97 62.67 -4.46
CA ALA A 12 -19.21 61.53 -4.98
C ALA A 12 -20.04 60.83 -6.08
N PRO A 13 -19.45 60.55 -7.25
CA PRO A 13 -20.19 59.89 -8.31
C PRO A 13 -20.67 58.54 -7.78
N LEU A 14 -21.98 58.35 -7.73
CA LEU A 14 -22.59 57.06 -7.49
C LEU A 14 -22.04 56.08 -8.53
N GLU A 15 -21.05 55.26 -8.14
CA GLU A 15 -20.64 54.08 -8.90
C GLU A 15 -21.80 53.08 -8.86
N ILE A 16 -22.79 53.31 -9.72
CA ILE A 16 -23.77 52.30 -10.06
C ILE A 16 -22.99 51.22 -10.81
N ALA A 17 -22.59 50.18 -10.09
CA ALA A 17 -22.03 48.97 -10.67
C ALA A 17 -23.04 48.43 -11.68
N ARG A 18 -22.81 48.71 -12.97
CA ARG A 18 -23.68 48.20 -14.03
C ARG A 18 -23.72 46.68 -13.88
N PRO A 19 -24.92 46.06 -13.89
CA PRO A 19 -24.99 44.60 -13.86
C PRO A 19 -24.14 44.08 -15.02
N ARG A 20 -23.16 43.20 -14.71
CA ARG A 20 -22.34 42.51 -15.71
C ARG A 20 -23.22 41.52 -16.46
N LEU A 21 -24.11 42.05 -17.29
CA LEU A 21 -24.87 41.25 -18.23
C LEU A 21 -23.88 40.64 -19.21
N PRO A 22 -24.02 39.35 -19.53
CA PRO A 22 -23.14 38.71 -20.47
C PRO A 22 -23.16 39.45 -21.82
N TRP A 23 -22.00 39.61 -22.46
CA TRP A 23 -21.84 40.40 -23.69
C TRP A 23 -22.83 40.05 -24.82
N TRP A 24 -23.35 38.82 -24.84
CA TRP A 24 -24.33 38.36 -25.81
C TRP A 24 -25.73 38.96 -25.64
N THR A 25 -26.07 39.55 -24.48
CA THR A 25 -27.39 40.20 -24.29
C THR A 25 -27.53 41.48 -25.10
N LEU A 26 -26.41 42.19 -25.32
CA LEU A 26 -26.31 43.43 -26.10
C LEU A 26 -26.25 43.22 -27.62
N LEU A 27 -26.15 41.96 -28.09
CA LEU A 27 -26.13 41.67 -29.53
C LEU A 27 -27.50 41.93 -30.18
N PRO A 28 -27.52 42.52 -31.40
CA PRO A 28 -28.74 42.68 -32.20
C PRO A 28 -29.46 41.33 -32.40
N ARG A 29 -30.80 41.36 -32.43
CA ARG A 29 -31.63 40.14 -32.54
C ARG A 29 -31.27 39.30 -33.78
N TRP A 30 -30.94 39.93 -34.91
CA TRP A 30 -30.54 39.23 -36.13
C TRP A 30 -29.24 38.43 -35.96
N VAL A 31 -28.25 38.96 -35.22
CA VAL A 31 -27.00 38.24 -34.90
C VAL A 31 -27.27 37.02 -34.02
N LYS A 32 -28.21 37.12 -33.06
CA LYS A 32 -28.62 35.99 -32.21
C LYS A 32 -29.27 34.87 -33.02
N VAL A 33 -30.09 35.20 -34.03
CA VAL A 33 -30.72 34.22 -34.92
C VAL A 33 -29.66 33.52 -35.78
N ILE A 34 -28.71 34.26 -36.34
CA ILE A 34 -27.63 33.71 -37.17
C ILE A 34 -26.68 32.80 -36.37
N ILE A 35 -26.40 33.13 -35.11
CA ILE A 35 -25.52 32.34 -34.23
C ILE A 35 -26.24 31.13 -33.62
N SER A 36 -27.58 31.16 -33.53
CA SER A 36 -28.38 30.09 -32.91
C SER A 36 -28.17 28.68 -33.49
N PRO A 37 -28.08 28.44 -34.82
CA PRO A 37 -27.84 27.10 -35.34
C PRO A 37 -26.42 26.61 -35.02
N VAL A 38 -25.42 27.50 -34.97
CA VAL A 38 -24.05 27.17 -34.58
C VAL A 38 -23.99 26.77 -33.11
N VAL A 39 -24.65 27.55 -32.25
CA VAL A 39 -24.75 27.26 -30.81
C VAL A 39 -25.53 25.96 -30.58
N LEU A 40 -26.63 25.73 -31.29
CA LEU A 40 -27.41 24.50 -31.21
C LEU A 40 -26.58 23.29 -31.64
N THR A 41 -25.86 23.39 -32.76
CA THR A 41 -24.98 22.33 -33.26
C THR A 41 -23.86 22.04 -32.25
N TRP A 42 -23.23 23.08 -31.69
CA TRP A 42 -22.24 22.92 -30.64
C TRP A 42 -22.82 22.27 -29.38
N LEU A 43 -24.03 22.67 -28.96
CA LEU A 43 -24.74 22.08 -27.83
C LEU A 43 -25.05 20.61 -28.07
N VAL A 44 -25.52 20.25 -29.26
CA VAL A 44 -25.80 18.86 -29.66
C VAL A 44 -24.51 18.03 -29.66
N CYS A 45 -23.43 18.52 -30.28
CA CYS A 45 -22.12 17.86 -30.26
C CYS A 45 -21.58 17.70 -28.83
N TRP A 46 -21.76 18.72 -27.98
CA TRP A 46 -21.37 18.68 -26.58
C TRP A 46 -22.21 17.66 -25.80
N LEU A 47 -23.52 17.62 -26.00
CA LEU A 47 -24.44 16.64 -25.41
C LEU A 47 -24.09 15.22 -25.83
N LEU A 48 -23.87 14.98 -27.13
CA LEU A 48 -23.45 13.68 -27.67
C LEU A 48 -22.10 13.24 -27.08
N PHE A 49 -21.13 14.16 -26.94
CA PHE A 49 -19.86 13.86 -26.29
C PHE A 49 -20.02 13.52 -24.79
N GLN A 50 -20.90 14.23 -24.07
CA GLN A 50 -21.20 13.91 -22.67
C GLN A 50 -21.92 12.56 -22.54
N LEU A 51 -22.90 12.28 -23.41
CA LEU A 51 -23.59 11.00 -23.50
C LEU A 51 -22.61 9.87 -23.76
N GLY A 52 -21.77 9.99 -24.80
CA GLY A 52 -20.73 9.00 -25.10
C GLY A 52 -19.77 8.79 -23.93
N ARG A 53 -19.39 9.85 -23.22
CA ARG A 53 -18.59 9.74 -21.99
C ARG A 53 -19.31 9.00 -20.88
N VAL A 54 -20.61 9.22 -20.68
CA VAL A 54 -21.42 8.52 -19.67
C VAL A 54 -21.56 7.05 -20.05
N VAL A 55 -21.84 6.72 -21.31
CA VAL A 55 -21.92 5.33 -21.81
C VAL A 55 -20.60 4.59 -21.61
N VAL A 56 -19.48 5.19 -22.01
CA VAL A 56 -18.14 4.57 -21.84
C VAL A 56 -17.77 4.42 -20.37
N ARG A 57 -18.17 5.38 -19.52
CA ARG A 57 -17.83 5.36 -18.10
C ARG A 57 -18.72 4.44 -17.27
N TYR A 58 -19.98 4.28 -17.67
CA TYR A 58 -21.02 3.56 -16.93
C TYR A 58 -21.87 2.65 -17.84
N PRO A 59 -21.26 1.71 -18.58
CA PRO A 59 -21.98 0.91 -19.57
C PRO A 59 -23.12 0.10 -18.95
N LEU A 60 -22.93 -0.41 -17.72
CA LEU A 60 -23.94 -1.19 -17.02
C LEU A 60 -25.15 -0.35 -16.58
N THR A 61 -24.94 0.87 -16.07
CA THR A 61 -26.07 1.70 -15.63
C THR A 61 -26.88 2.20 -16.82
N VAL A 62 -26.20 2.52 -17.94
CA VAL A 62 -26.89 2.89 -19.18
C VAL A 62 -27.67 1.70 -19.73
N ALA A 63 -27.06 0.51 -19.80
CA ALA A 63 -27.75 -0.70 -20.27
C ALA A 63 -28.99 -1.02 -19.42
N VAL A 64 -28.89 -0.92 -18.10
CA VAL A 64 -30.03 -1.12 -17.19
C VAL A 64 -31.10 -0.05 -17.40
N ALA A 65 -30.73 1.23 -17.53
CA ALA A 65 -31.70 2.31 -17.77
C ALA A 65 -32.44 2.14 -19.11
N VAL A 66 -31.72 1.76 -20.17
CA VAL A 66 -32.30 1.47 -21.48
C VAL A 66 -33.22 0.25 -21.41
N LEU A 67 -32.80 -0.82 -20.73
CA LEU A 67 -33.61 -2.02 -20.52
C LEU A 67 -34.90 -1.71 -19.75
N VAL A 68 -34.81 -0.94 -18.67
CA VAL A 68 -35.96 -0.48 -17.88
C VAL A 68 -36.92 0.35 -18.75
N GLY A 69 -36.39 1.29 -19.53
CA GLY A 69 -37.19 2.09 -20.45
C GLY A 69 -37.87 1.26 -21.54
N TRP A 70 -37.16 0.26 -22.08
CA TRP A 70 -37.69 -0.66 -23.09
C TRP A 70 -38.80 -1.56 -22.53
N VAL A 71 -38.60 -2.16 -21.34
CA VAL A 71 -39.62 -2.97 -20.66
C VAL A 71 -40.86 -2.14 -20.35
N GLN A 72 -40.68 -0.89 -19.87
CA GLN A 72 -41.78 0.03 -19.64
C GLN A 72 -42.57 0.34 -20.91
N ALA A 73 -41.88 0.59 -22.03
CA ALA A 73 -42.50 0.94 -23.30
C ALA A 73 -43.19 -0.27 -23.97
N ALA A 74 -42.63 -1.47 -23.84
CA ALA A 74 -43.12 -2.67 -24.51
C ALA A 74 -44.22 -3.40 -23.71
N ALA A 75 -44.13 -3.43 -22.38
CA ALA A 75 -44.95 -4.30 -21.53
C ALA A 75 -45.72 -3.55 -20.42
N GLY A 76 -45.53 -2.23 -20.31
CA GLY A 76 -46.21 -1.38 -19.33
C GLY A 76 -45.64 -1.47 -17.91
N TRP A 77 -46.17 -0.60 -17.05
CA TRP A 77 -45.64 -0.37 -15.70
C TRP A 77 -45.79 -1.55 -14.74
N TRP A 78 -46.83 -2.39 -14.89
CA TRP A 78 -47.01 -3.57 -14.06
C TRP A 78 -45.93 -4.63 -14.29
N VAL A 79 -45.57 -4.89 -15.55
CA VAL A 79 -44.49 -5.84 -15.88
C VAL A 79 -43.14 -5.31 -15.39
N LEU A 80 -42.91 -4.01 -15.48
CA LEU A 80 -41.73 -3.38 -14.87
C LEU A 80 -41.71 -3.57 -13.35
N ALA A 81 -42.84 -3.37 -12.67
CA ALA A 81 -42.93 -3.54 -11.21
C ALA A 81 -42.64 -4.99 -10.78
N PHE A 82 -43.21 -5.98 -11.45
CA PHE A 82 -42.96 -7.40 -11.15
C PHE A 82 -41.53 -7.83 -11.46
N THR A 83 -40.93 -7.34 -12.55
CA THR A 83 -39.52 -7.65 -12.88
C THR A 83 -38.56 -7.01 -11.86
N LEU A 84 -38.78 -5.77 -11.45
CA LEU A 84 -38.00 -5.15 -10.37
C LEU A 84 -38.16 -5.90 -9.05
N LEU A 85 -39.38 -6.32 -8.70
CA LEU A 85 -39.65 -7.12 -7.51
C LEU A 85 -38.89 -8.46 -7.56
N ALA A 86 -38.95 -9.17 -8.69
CA ALA A 86 -38.22 -10.42 -8.89
C ALA A 86 -36.70 -10.22 -8.74
N VAL A 87 -36.13 -9.15 -9.30
CA VAL A 87 -34.71 -8.80 -9.13
C VAL A 87 -34.38 -8.55 -7.66
N VAL A 88 -35.22 -7.81 -6.93
CA VAL A 88 -35.02 -7.56 -5.49
C VAL A 88 -35.07 -8.87 -4.69
N VAL A 89 -36.00 -9.76 -5.00
CA VAL A 89 -36.11 -11.08 -4.35
C VAL A 89 -34.86 -11.92 -4.63
N VAL A 90 -34.38 -11.98 -5.87
CA VAL A 90 -33.15 -12.70 -6.24
C VAL A 90 -31.92 -12.12 -5.53
N LEU A 91 -31.78 -10.79 -5.50
CA LEU A 91 -30.68 -10.13 -4.78
C LEU A 91 -30.76 -10.38 -3.26
N GLY A 92 -31.97 -10.41 -2.70
CA GLY A 92 -32.22 -10.74 -1.29
C GLY A 92 -31.84 -12.17 -0.96
N LEU A 93 -32.28 -13.13 -1.78
CA LEU A 93 -31.92 -14.55 -1.67
C LEU A 93 -30.41 -14.75 -1.81
N TRP A 94 -29.78 -14.08 -2.77
CA TRP A 94 -28.32 -14.15 -2.97
C TRP A 94 -27.56 -13.59 -1.76
N ARG A 95 -28.00 -12.45 -1.21
CA ARG A 95 -27.44 -11.88 0.01
C ARG A 95 -27.56 -12.83 1.20
N TRP A 96 -28.69 -13.53 1.34
CA TRP A 96 -28.94 -14.48 2.43
C TRP A 96 -28.13 -15.77 2.28
N ARG A 97 -28.14 -16.39 1.09
CA ARG A 97 -27.49 -17.69 0.85
C ARG A 97 -25.98 -17.60 0.68
N HIS A 98 -25.48 -16.54 0.07
CA HIS A 98 -24.04 -16.35 -0.21
C HIS A 98 -23.58 -14.92 0.08
N PRO A 99 -23.58 -14.49 1.35
CA PRO A 99 -23.26 -13.10 1.75
C PRO A 99 -21.87 -12.64 1.27
N LEU A 100 -20.88 -13.53 1.26
CA LEU A 100 -19.51 -13.24 0.81
C LEU A 100 -19.46 -12.92 -0.71
N SER A 101 -20.18 -13.69 -1.52
CA SER A 101 -20.21 -13.49 -2.97
C SER A 101 -21.01 -12.24 -3.34
N PHE A 102 -22.15 -12.01 -2.70
CA PHE A 102 -22.95 -10.79 -2.87
C PHE A 102 -22.14 -9.54 -2.53
N GLY A 103 -21.41 -9.56 -1.41
CA GLY A 103 -20.51 -8.48 -1.00
C GLY A 103 -19.37 -8.22 -1.97
N ARG A 104 -18.90 -9.25 -2.69
CA ARG A 104 -17.81 -9.14 -3.67
C ARG A 104 -18.27 -8.55 -5.01
N PHE A 105 -19.48 -8.86 -5.45
CA PHE A 105 -19.97 -8.49 -6.79
C PHE A 105 -20.92 -7.29 -6.79
N VAL A 106 -21.85 -7.20 -5.85
CA VAL A 106 -22.94 -6.21 -5.90
C VAL A 106 -22.60 -4.93 -5.15
N VAL A 107 -21.94 -5.04 -3.99
CA VAL A 107 -21.69 -3.89 -3.09
C VAL A 107 -20.59 -2.92 -3.56
N PRO A 108 -19.47 -3.34 -4.21
CA PRO A 108 -18.34 -2.44 -4.42
C PRO A 108 -18.63 -1.28 -5.38
N GLN A 109 -19.39 -1.52 -6.45
CA GLN A 109 -19.72 -0.52 -7.47
C GLN A 109 -20.64 0.60 -6.96
N PRO A 110 -21.82 0.32 -6.36
CA PRO A 110 -22.68 1.37 -5.81
C PRO A 110 -22.01 2.11 -4.67
N ARG A 111 -21.26 1.41 -3.79
CA ARG A 111 -20.49 2.06 -2.72
C ARG A 111 -19.42 3.01 -3.28
N THR A 112 -18.74 2.59 -4.34
CA THR A 112 -17.70 3.41 -5.00
C THR A 112 -18.29 4.67 -5.60
N GLU A 113 -19.39 4.58 -6.35
CA GLU A 113 -20.01 5.75 -6.97
C GLU A 113 -20.66 6.67 -5.94
N PHE A 114 -21.31 6.12 -4.91
CA PHE A 114 -21.81 6.91 -3.79
C PHE A 114 -20.69 7.71 -3.14
N ARG A 115 -19.61 7.05 -2.69
CA ARG A 115 -18.45 7.72 -2.06
C ARG A 115 -17.81 8.74 -3.00
N ARG A 116 -17.72 8.42 -4.29
CA ARG A 116 -17.16 9.32 -5.30
C ARG A 116 -17.97 10.62 -5.41
N LEU A 117 -19.30 10.54 -5.38
CA LEU A 117 -20.16 11.71 -5.55
C LEU A 117 -20.35 12.46 -4.22
N SER A 118 -20.81 11.76 -3.18
CA SER A 118 -21.25 12.37 -1.92
C SER A 118 -20.10 12.86 -1.04
N VAL A 119 -19.00 12.10 -0.97
CA VAL A 119 -17.85 12.44 -0.13
C VAL A 119 -16.83 13.22 -0.96
N TYR A 120 -16.20 12.55 -1.93
CA TYR A 120 -15.10 13.15 -2.66
C TYR A 120 -15.59 14.26 -3.58
N GLY A 121 -16.59 14.03 -4.43
CA GLY A 121 -17.08 15.00 -5.41
C GLY A 121 -17.54 16.31 -4.77
N CYS A 122 -18.39 16.23 -3.74
CA CYS A 122 -18.91 17.39 -3.03
C CYS A 122 -17.82 18.18 -2.29
N GLN A 123 -16.90 17.49 -1.61
CA GLN A 123 -15.93 18.13 -0.71
C GLN A 123 -14.59 18.44 -1.37
N TRP A 124 -14.26 17.84 -2.52
CA TRP A 124 -12.92 17.91 -3.15
C TRP A 124 -12.41 19.33 -3.27
N ARG A 125 -13.24 20.25 -3.79
CA ARG A 125 -12.84 21.64 -4.03
C ARG A 125 -12.46 22.34 -2.73
N MET A 126 -13.24 22.14 -1.68
CA MET A 126 -13.02 22.78 -0.38
C MET A 126 -11.79 22.18 0.30
N VAL A 127 -11.67 20.86 0.34
CA VAL A 127 -10.53 20.17 0.98
C VAL A 127 -9.22 20.54 0.30
N MET A 128 -9.15 20.51 -1.03
CA MET A 128 -7.90 20.88 -1.74
C MET A 128 -7.48 22.33 -1.48
N ARG A 129 -8.44 23.25 -1.30
CA ARG A 129 -8.16 24.66 -1.01
C ARG A 129 -7.68 24.84 0.44
N LEU A 130 -8.36 24.23 1.40
CA LEU A 130 -8.01 24.34 2.82
C LEU A 130 -6.75 23.56 3.20
N SER A 131 -6.34 22.60 2.39
CA SER A 131 -5.07 21.86 2.54
C SER A 131 -3.94 22.46 1.72
N ASP A 132 -4.06 23.68 1.19
CA ASP A 132 -3.03 24.38 0.39
C ASP A 132 -2.47 23.58 -0.81
N LEU A 133 -3.28 22.69 -1.38
CA LEU A 133 -2.93 21.87 -2.55
C LEU A 133 -3.37 22.53 -3.87
N VAL A 134 -3.68 23.82 -3.84
CA VAL A 134 -4.11 24.62 -4.98
C VAL A 134 -3.01 25.63 -5.33
N LYS A 135 -2.79 25.90 -6.63
CA LYS A 135 -1.90 26.97 -7.06
C LYS A 135 -2.68 28.10 -7.71
N THR A 136 -2.34 29.35 -7.39
CA THR A 136 -2.88 30.53 -8.05
C THR A 136 -1.83 31.12 -8.99
N SER A 137 -2.23 31.51 -10.20
CA SER A 137 -1.36 32.24 -11.13
C SER A 137 -2.19 33.13 -12.04
N ARG A 138 -1.81 34.40 -12.15
CA ARG A 138 -2.50 35.44 -12.95
C ARG A 138 -4.01 35.50 -12.66
N GLY A 139 -4.39 35.49 -11.39
CA GLY A 139 -5.80 35.51 -10.95
C GLY A 139 -6.58 34.21 -11.20
N LYS A 140 -5.96 33.16 -11.76
CA LYS A 140 -6.60 31.86 -12.02
C LYS A 140 -6.17 30.81 -11.01
N GLU A 141 -7.16 30.13 -10.45
CA GLU A 141 -6.99 29.01 -9.51
C GLU A 141 -6.82 27.68 -10.26
N TYR A 142 -5.69 27.01 -10.08
CA TYR A 142 -5.39 25.69 -10.61
C TYR A 142 -5.51 24.66 -9.49
N ARG A 143 -6.49 23.76 -9.64
CA ARG A 143 -6.79 22.72 -8.65
C ARG A 143 -6.42 21.31 -9.13
N PRO A 144 -6.02 20.42 -8.21
CA PRO A 144 -5.87 19.01 -8.51
C PRO A 144 -7.20 18.42 -9.00
N LYS A 145 -7.16 17.55 -10.02
CA LYS A 145 -8.37 16.93 -10.56
C LYS A 145 -8.63 15.58 -9.90
N LEU A 146 -9.82 15.43 -9.33
CA LEU A 146 -10.34 14.14 -8.86
C LEU A 146 -10.51 13.18 -10.04
N GLY A 147 -9.90 12.01 -9.92
CA GLY A 147 -9.91 10.94 -10.90
C GLY A 147 -10.92 9.86 -10.58
N ARG A 148 -10.49 8.60 -10.76
CA ARG A 148 -11.27 7.42 -10.37
C ARG A 148 -11.17 7.23 -8.87
N VAL A 149 -12.30 6.94 -8.24
CA VAL A 149 -12.38 6.49 -6.85
C VAL A 149 -12.71 5.00 -6.87
N ARG A 150 -12.19 4.24 -5.91
CA ARG A 150 -12.56 2.84 -5.68
C ARG A 150 -12.66 2.57 -4.18
N ALA A 151 -13.85 2.24 -3.70
CA ALA A 151 -14.08 1.89 -2.31
C ALA A 151 -13.93 0.36 -2.12
N GLU A 152 -12.98 -0.06 -1.30
CA GLU A 152 -12.63 -1.48 -1.08
C GLU A 152 -13.12 -2.02 0.27
N GLY A 153 -14.04 -1.31 0.92
CA GLY A 153 -14.53 -1.73 2.24
C GLY A 153 -13.77 -1.07 3.38
N TRP A 154 -12.47 -1.37 3.46
CA TRP A 154 -11.58 -0.93 4.54
C TRP A 154 -10.78 0.33 4.16
N ARG A 155 -10.51 0.56 2.87
CA ARG A 155 -9.96 1.82 2.33
C ARG A 155 -10.74 2.33 1.12
N ASP A 156 -10.51 3.60 0.78
CA ASP A 156 -10.83 4.14 -0.53
C ASP A 156 -9.54 4.53 -1.27
N ARG A 157 -9.46 4.16 -2.55
CA ARG A 157 -8.38 4.55 -3.44
C ARG A 157 -8.83 5.69 -4.32
N VAL A 158 -8.23 6.86 -4.16
CA VAL A 158 -8.63 8.09 -4.84
C VAL A 158 -7.50 8.52 -5.77
N ARG A 159 -7.73 8.38 -7.08
CA ARG A 159 -6.76 8.86 -8.07
C ARG A 159 -6.83 10.37 -8.20
N VAL A 160 -5.67 11.00 -8.25
CA VAL A 160 -5.54 12.44 -8.33
C VAL A 160 -4.59 12.81 -9.46
N ARG A 161 -4.95 13.85 -10.23
CA ARG A 161 -4.02 14.51 -11.14
C ARG A 161 -3.55 15.80 -10.48
N MET A 162 -2.25 15.87 -10.21
CA MET A 162 -1.62 17.03 -9.59
C MET A 162 -1.66 18.25 -10.50
N VAL A 163 -1.53 19.43 -9.91
CA VAL A 163 -1.30 20.68 -10.63
C VAL A 163 0.16 20.69 -11.12
N LYS A 164 0.42 21.31 -12.27
CA LYS A 164 1.79 21.45 -12.78
C LYS A 164 2.67 22.18 -11.76
N GLY A 165 3.87 21.67 -11.55
CA GLY A 165 4.83 22.19 -10.57
C GLY A 165 4.56 21.80 -9.12
N GLN A 166 3.62 20.88 -8.84
CA GLN A 166 3.56 20.20 -7.54
C GLN A 166 4.47 18.97 -7.55
N ALA A 167 5.04 18.68 -6.38
CA ALA A 167 5.85 17.51 -6.14
C ALA A 167 5.11 16.54 -5.18
N PRO A 168 5.33 15.21 -5.27
CA PRO A 168 4.68 14.23 -4.40
C PRO A 168 4.88 14.50 -2.90
N GLU A 169 6.03 15.05 -2.52
CA GLU A 169 6.43 15.35 -1.14
C GLU A 169 5.48 16.40 -0.53
N GLN A 170 4.98 17.33 -1.34
CA GLN A 170 3.96 18.29 -0.91
C GLN A 170 2.66 17.57 -0.52
N TRP A 171 2.30 16.50 -1.21
CA TRP A 171 1.10 15.72 -0.87
C TRP A 171 1.31 14.86 0.36
N GLU A 172 2.50 14.30 0.53
CA GLU A 172 2.88 13.52 1.71
C GLU A 172 2.87 14.38 2.98
N LEU A 173 3.34 15.63 2.89
CA LEU A 173 3.27 16.60 3.99
C LEU A 173 1.83 16.85 4.47
N HIS A 174 0.88 16.90 3.53
CA HIS A 174 -0.53 17.15 3.83
C HIS A 174 -1.35 15.86 4.05
N ALA A 175 -0.74 14.67 4.02
CA ALA A 175 -1.44 13.41 4.09
C ALA A 175 -2.27 13.26 5.37
N SER A 176 -1.73 13.67 6.52
CA SER A 176 -2.46 13.67 7.80
C SER A 176 -3.71 14.56 7.74
N GLY A 177 -3.57 15.81 7.27
CA GLY A 177 -4.70 16.73 7.11
C GLY A 177 -5.77 16.19 6.16
N LEU A 178 -5.37 15.56 5.06
CA LEU A 178 -6.29 14.89 4.14
C LEU A 178 -7.03 13.71 4.80
N ALA A 179 -6.35 12.94 5.65
CA ALA A 179 -6.99 11.86 6.40
C ALA A 179 -8.12 12.40 7.29
N HIS A 180 -7.84 13.43 8.08
CA HIS A 180 -8.84 14.08 8.93
C HIS A 180 -9.98 14.72 8.14
N ALA A 181 -9.67 15.43 7.05
CA ALA A 181 -10.67 16.06 6.20
C ALA A 181 -11.67 15.07 5.60
N PHE A 182 -11.22 13.86 5.24
CA PHE A 182 -12.07 12.79 4.70
C PHE A 182 -12.53 11.77 5.76
N LYS A 183 -12.34 12.05 7.05
CA LYS A 183 -12.70 11.16 8.17
C LYS A 183 -12.12 9.74 8.05
N ALA A 184 -10.89 9.64 7.56
CA ALA A 184 -10.10 8.42 7.50
C ALA A 184 -9.10 8.36 8.66
N ARG A 185 -8.67 7.14 9.04
CA ARG A 185 -7.63 6.92 10.07
C ARG A 185 -6.25 7.33 9.57
N SER A 186 -5.98 7.12 8.29
CA SER A 186 -4.74 7.55 7.64
C SER A 186 -4.94 7.75 6.14
N CYS A 187 -4.03 8.52 5.54
CA CYS A 187 -3.94 8.72 4.10
C CYS A 187 -2.52 8.34 3.69
N ARG A 188 -2.38 7.39 2.75
CA ARG A 188 -1.08 7.07 2.14
C ARG A 188 -1.04 7.64 0.73
N VAL A 189 0.03 8.33 0.39
CA VAL A 189 0.23 8.89 -0.95
C VAL A 189 1.06 7.91 -1.76
N ARG A 190 0.57 7.54 -2.95
CA ARG A 190 1.28 6.64 -3.87
C ARG A 190 1.44 7.31 -5.22
N VAL A 191 2.69 7.39 -5.71
CA VAL A 191 2.95 7.88 -7.05
C VAL A 191 2.65 6.77 -8.05
N LEU A 192 1.68 6.99 -8.95
CA LEU A 192 1.38 6.04 -10.02
C LEU A 192 2.27 6.28 -11.25
N LYS A 193 2.45 7.55 -11.59
CA LYS A 193 3.32 8.06 -12.66
C LYS A 193 3.46 9.59 -12.52
N PRO A 194 4.38 10.25 -13.23
CA PRO A 194 4.53 11.70 -13.14
C PRO A 194 3.20 12.46 -13.28
N GLY A 195 2.91 13.34 -12.32
CA GLY A 195 1.68 14.13 -12.25
C GLY A 195 0.41 13.36 -11.85
N ARG A 196 0.48 12.07 -11.52
CA ARG A 196 -0.67 11.26 -11.07
C ARG A 196 -0.37 10.49 -9.79
N LEU A 197 -1.20 10.72 -8.79
CA LEU A 197 -1.13 10.06 -7.48
C LEU A 197 -2.35 9.17 -7.25
N GLU A 198 -2.23 8.23 -6.34
CA GLU A 198 -3.34 7.50 -5.71
C GLU A 198 -3.25 7.76 -4.20
N LEU A 199 -4.31 8.31 -3.63
CA LEU A 199 -4.46 8.48 -2.19
C LEU A 199 -5.20 7.26 -1.64
N ASP A 200 -4.56 6.51 -0.77
CA ASP A 200 -5.13 5.38 -0.05
C ASP A 200 -5.66 5.88 1.31
N LEU A 201 -6.97 6.15 1.37
CA LEU A 201 -7.68 6.64 2.56
C LEU A 201 -8.15 5.43 3.37
N VAL A 202 -7.46 5.11 4.44
CA VAL A 202 -7.71 3.92 5.28
C VAL A 202 -8.76 4.26 6.35
N HIS A 203 -9.89 3.56 6.34
CA HIS A 203 -10.99 3.77 7.29
C HIS A 203 -10.99 2.72 8.41
N ARG A 204 -10.61 1.50 8.08
CA ARG A 204 -10.52 0.37 9.01
C ARG A 204 -9.28 -0.43 8.66
N ASP A 205 -8.70 -1.07 9.66
CA ASP A 205 -7.60 -2.00 9.46
C ASP A 205 -8.17 -3.42 9.27
N PRO A 206 -7.98 -4.05 8.10
CA PRO A 206 -8.49 -5.40 7.84
C PRO A 206 -7.67 -6.49 8.53
N LEU A 207 -6.49 -6.19 9.07
CA LEU A 207 -5.58 -7.14 9.71
C LEU A 207 -5.62 -7.05 11.25
N VAL A 208 -6.64 -6.41 11.82
CA VAL A 208 -6.83 -6.30 13.28
C VAL A 208 -7.04 -7.67 13.94
N ARG A 209 -7.68 -8.59 13.23
CA ARG A 209 -7.87 -9.96 13.73
C ARG A 209 -6.65 -10.79 13.36
N PRO A 210 -6.04 -11.51 14.32
CA PRO A 210 -4.96 -12.44 14.01
C PRO A 210 -5.38 -13.43 12.92
N VAL A 211 -4.48 -13.67 11.97
CA VAL A 211 -4.67 -14.73 10.97
C VAL A 211 -4.36 -16.06 11.67
N PRO A 212 -5.29 -17.03 11.66
CA PRO A 212 -5.02 -18.33 12.28
C PRO A 212 -3.86 -19.01 11.56
N ALA A 213 -3.04 -19.74 12.33
CA ALA A 213 -1.97 -20.54 11.76
C ALA A 213 -2.58 -21.54 10.75
N PRO A 214 -2.02 -21.65 9.53
CA PRO A 214 -2.50 -22.62 8.56
C PRO A 214 -2.21 -24.05 9.08
N ALA A 215 -3.04 -25.02 8.69
CA ALA A 215 -2.75 -26.42 8.95
C ALA A 215 -1.35 -26.78 8.43
N LEU A 216 -0.63 -27.61 9.20
CA LEU A 216 0.68 -28.11 8.77
C LEU A 216 0.51 -28.87 7.45
N ALA A 217 1.35 -28.54 6.48
CA ALA A 217 1.40 -29.27 5.23
C ALA A 217 2.10 -30.62 5.44
N ASP A 218 1.69 -31.64 4.69
CA ASP A 218 2.32 -32.95 4.71
C ASP A 218 3.79 -32.90 4.27
N GLU A 219 4.57 -33.93 4.61
CA GLU A 219 6.01 -33.99 4.30
C GLU A 219 6.33 -34.03 2.79
N THR A 220 5.35 -34.43 1.98
CA THR A 220 5.44 -34.43 0.51
C THR A 220 5.21 -33.04 -0.10
N ALA A 221 4.78 -32.05 0.71
CA ALA A 221 4.50 -30.71 0.23
C ALA A 221 5.76 -30.00 -0.25
N THR A 222 5.76 -29.61 -1.52
CA THR A 222 6.83 -28.82 -2.12
C THR A 222 6.70 -27.36 -1.70
N VAL A 223 7.67 -26.87 -0.91
CA VAL A 223 7.74 -25.45 -0.52
C VAL A 223 8.75 -24.73 -1.42
N ASP A 224 8.28 -23.72 -2.17
CA ASP A 224 9.15 -22.84 -2.96
C ASP A 224 9.81 -21.80 -2.04
N LEU A 225 11.11 -21.98 -1.76
CA LEU A 225 11.92 -21.05 -0.95
C LEU A 225 12.01 -19.63 -1.54
N LYS A 226 11.62 -19.41 -2.80
CA LYS A 226 11.52 -18.06 -3.39
C LYS A 226 10.18 -17.38 -3.07
N ARG A 227 9.18 -18.11 -2.56
CA ARG A 227 7.77 -17.69 -2.41
C ARG A 227 7.12 -18.25 -1.15
N VAL A 228 7.86 -18.30 -0.05
CA VAL A 228 7.42 -18.82 1.25
C VAL A 228 6.25 -17.98 1.77
N THR A 229 5.11 -18.61 2.04
CA THR A 229 3.92 -17.87 2.50
C THR A 229 3.99 -17.72 4.02
N VAL A 230 4.12 -16.48 4.49
CA VAL A 230 4.36 -16.16 5.92
C VAL A 230 3.21 -15.38 6.54
N GLY A 231 2.14 -15.11 5.78
CA GLY A 231 0.96 -14.41 6.28
C GLY A 231 0.04 -13.94 5.18
N GLN A 232 -0.68 -12.84 5.44
CA GLN A 232 -1.68 -12.28 4.54
C GLN A 232 -1.53 -10.76 4.44
N THR A 233 -1.72 -10.22 3.23
CA THR A 233 -1.76 -8.77 2.98
C THR A 233 -3.14 -8.18 3.32
N GLU A 234 -3.24 -6.86 3.40
CA GLU A 234 -4.50 -6.14 3.65
C GLU A 234 -5.57 -6.36 2.56
N THR A 235 -5.16 -6.92 1.41
CA THR A 235 -6.05 -7.29 0.30
C THR A 235 -6.56 -8.73 0.39
N GLY A 236 -6.16 -9.47 1.42
CA GLY A 236 -6.47 -10.90 1.59
C GLY A 236 -5.55 -11.83 0.79
N LYS A 237 -4.62 -11.29 -0.01
CA LYS A 237 -3.67 -12.10 -0.79
C LYS A 237 -2.57 -12.68 0.12
N PRO A 238 -2.03 -13.87 -0.18
CA PRO A 238 -0.88 -14.43 0.55
C PRO A 238 0.31 -13.46 0.56
N TRP A 239 0.87 -13.22 1.74
CA TRP A 239 2.13 -12.52 1.88
C TRP A 239 3.27 -13.52 1.70
N ARG A 240 4.06 -13.34 0.64
CA ARG A 240 5.13 -14.24 0.26
C ARG A 240 6.49 -13.58 0.49
N LEU A 241 7.35 -14.27 1.22
CA LEU A 241 8.72 -13.91 1.49
C LEU A 241 9.67 -14.77 0.64
N ARG A 242 10.69 -14.13 0.09
CA ARG A 242 11.78 -14.83 -0.59
C ARG A 242 12.86 -15.12 0.47
N LEU A 243 13.27 -16.38 0.58
CA LEU A 243 14.41 -16.79 1.42
C LEU A 243 15.59 -17.22 0.56
N LEU A 244 15.34 -17.94 -0.54
CA LEU A 244 16.40 -18.35 -1.45
C LEU A 244 16.96 -17.18 -2.27
N GLY A 245 18.27 -17.00 -2.18
CA GLY A 245 19.03 -15.97 -2.90
C GLY A 245 18.88 -14.56 -2.30
N THR A 246 18.56 -14.44 -1.01
CA THR A 246 18.46 -13.18 -0.29
C THR A 246 18.88 -13.38 1.18
N HIS A 247 19.08 -12.27 1.88
CA HIS A 247 19.06 -12.21 3.34
C HIS A 247 17.93 -11.27 3.76
N VAL A 248 17.30 -11.56 4.90
CA VAL A 248 16.14 -10.86 5.42
C VAL A 248 16.53 -10.12 6.69
N LEU A 249 16.29 -8.82 6.70
CA LEU A 249 16.45 -7.97 7.88
C LEU A 249 15.08 -7.50 8.34
N THR A 250 14.69 -7.84 9.56
CA THR A 250 13.42 -7.39 10.14
C THR A 250 13.69 -6.42 11.26
N VAL A 251 13.05 -5.26 11.17
CA VAL A 251 13.18 -4.18 12.15
C VAL A 251 11.84 -3.97 12.82
N GLY A 252 11.83 -3.93 14.15
CA GLY A 252 10.63 -3.62 14.90
C GLY A 252 10.90 -3.49 16.38
N VAL A 253 10.21 -2.56 17.02
CA VAL A 253 10.26 -2.33 18.46
C VAL A 253 9.76 -3.55 19.23
N SER A 254 9.97 -3.59 20.54
CA SER A 254 9.40 -4.64 21.37
C SER A 254 7.88 -4.71 21.22
N GLY A 255 7.33 -5.93 21.15
CA GLY A 255 5.90 -6.15 20.89
C GLY A 255 5.43 -5.83 19.47
N ALA A 256 6.32 -5.53 18.51
CA ALA A 256 5.93 -5.30 17.12
C ALA A 256 5.55 -6.59 16.35
N GLY A 257 5.78 -7.78 16.94
CA GLY A 257 5.45 -9.07 16.34
C GLY A 257 6.61 -9.79 15.64
N LYS A 258 7.87 -9.44 15.93
CA LYS A 258 9.07 -10.06 15.31
C LYS A 258 9.10 -11.58 15.51
N GLY A 259 8.85 -12.06 16.74
CA GLY A 259 8.75 -13.49 17.03
C GLY A 259 7.65 -14.18 16.21
N SER A 260 6.48 -13.55 16.05
CA SER A 260 5.41 -14.11 15.20
C SER A 260 5.83 -14.25 13.73
N LEU A 261 6.61 -13.31 13.19
CA LEU A 261 7.15 -13.42 11.83
C LEU A 261 8.15 -14.58 11.73
N LEU A 262 9.08 -14.67 12.68
CA LEU A 262 10.06 -15.76 12.76
C LEU A 262 9.36 -17.12 12.79
N TRP A 263 8.40 -17.30 13.69
CA TRP A 263 7.68 -18.57 13.81
C TRP A 263 6.77 -18.83 12.61
N SER A 264 6.24 -17.81 11.95
CA SER A 264 5.50 -17.98 10.68
C SER A 264 6.40 -18.47 9.55
N ILE A 265 7.67 -18.04 9.52
CA ILE A 265 8.68 -18.54 8.58
C ILE A 265 9.02 -20.00 8.90
N VAL A 266 9.32 -20.32 10.17
CA VAL A 266 9.64 -21.69 10.60
C VAL A 266 8.47 -22.63 10.30
N TRP A 267 7.24 -22.23 10.62
CA TRP A 267 6.01 -22.98 10.34
C TRP A 267 5.86 -23.30 8.86
N ALA A 268 6.09 -22.32 7.98
CA ALA A 268 6.02 -22.51 6.53
C ALA A 268 7.12 -23.44 5.98
N LEU A 269 8.21 -23.65 6.74
CA LEU A 269 9.35 -24.49 6.37
C LEU A 269 9.28 -25.90 6.97
N VAL A 270 8.31 -26.21 7.84
CA VAL A 270 8.20 -27.52 8.52
C VAL A 270 8.37 -28.72 7.58
N PRO A 271 7.73 -28.80 6.40
CA PRO A 271 7.94 -29.94 5.48
C PRO A 271 9.39 -30.09 5.01
N LEU A 272 10.10 -28.98 4.81
CA LEU A 272 11.50 -28.99 4.39
C LEU A 272 12.46 -29.28 5.55
N ILE A 273 12.08 -28.89 6.78
CA ILE A 273 12.84 -29.22 7.99
C ILE A 273 12.75 -30.72 8.25
N ARG A 274 11.55 -31.30 8.22
CA ARG A 274 11.34 -32.74 8.43
C ARG A 274 12.04 -33.61 7.39
N SER A 275 12.02 -33.19 6.13
CA SER A 275 12.73 -33.89 5.04
C SER A 275 14.25 -33.64 5.01
N GLY A 276 14.80 -32.85 5.94
CA GLY A 276 16.22 -32.52 6.00
C GLY A 276 16.71 -31.59 4.88
N ARG A 277 15.81 -31.05 4.05
CA ARG A 277 16.16 -30.11 2.96
C ARG A 277 16.45 -28.69 3.47
N VAL A 278 15.97 -28.35 4.65
CA VAL A 278 16.27 -27.09 5.36
C VAL A 278 16.84 -27.42 6.73
N ARG A 279 17.95 -26.78 7.08
CA ARG A 279 18.54 -26.81 8.43
C ARG A 279 18.49 -25.42 9.04
N LEU A 280 17.95 -25.33 10.24
CA LEU A 280 17.92 -24.09 11.02
C LEU A 280 19.14 -24.01 11.94
N ALA A 281 19.71 -22.81 12.05
CA ALA A 281 20.70 -22.44 13.07
C ALA A 281 20.23 -21.17 13.76
N GLY A 282 20.40 -21.08 15.08
CA GLY A 282 19.79 -20.03 15.89
C GLY A 282 20.77 -19.33 16.83
N ILE A 283 20.66 -18.02 16.97
CA ILE A 283 21.31 -17.22 18.01
C ILE A 283 20.24 -16.35 18.66
N ASP A 284 19.98 -16.59 19.95
CA ASP A 284 19.04 -15.84 20.78
C ASP A 284 19.79 -15.27 21.98
N PRO A 285 20.40 -14.09 21.85
CA PRO A 285 21.23 -13.55 22.90
C PRO A 285 20.45 -13.09 24.13
N LYS A 286 19.10 -13.15 24.10
CA LYS A 286 18.22 -12.77 25.20
C LYS A 286 17.88 -13.96 26.10
N GLY A 287 18.79 -14.92 26.24
CA GLY A 287 18.61 -16.07 27.13
C GLY A 287 17.58 -17.09 26.64
N GLY A 288 17.30 -17.13 25.33
CA GLY A 288 16.40 -18.14 24.74
C GLY A 288 14.90 -17.84 24.85
N MET A 289 14.50 -16.60 25.13
CA MET A 289 13.09 -16.22 25.26
C MET A 289 12.26 -16.43 23.98
N GLU A 290 12.90 -16.39 22.81
CA GLU A 290 12.25 -16.60 21.52
C GLU A 290 12.58 -17.98 20.98
N LEU A 291 13.86 -18.29 20.73
CA LEU A 291 14.27 -19.55 20.10
C LEU A 291 14.15 -20.77 21.03
N GLY A 292 14.19 -20.56 22.34
CA GLY A 292 14.03 -21.60 23.35
C GLY A 292 12.61 -22.16 23.45
N GLN A 293 11.64 -21.61 22.71
CA GLN A 293 10.28 -22.16 22.65
C GLN A 293 10.20 -23.50 21.90
N ALA A 294 11.11 -23.74 20.95
CA ALA A 294 11.23 -25.02 20.24
C ALA A 294 12.68 -25.24 19.77
N PRO A 295 13.65 -25.42 20.70
CA PRO A 295 15.06 -25.57 20.35
C PRO A 295 15.33 -26.79 19.45
N GLU A 296 14.49 -27.82 19.53
CA GLU A 296 14.57 -29.06 18.76
C GLU A 296 14.40 -28.89 17.25
N VAL A 297 13.82 -27.77 16.80
CA VAL A 297 13.72 -27.47 15.36
C VAL A 297 15.04 -26.93 14.79
N PHE A 298 15.97 -26.52 15.66
CA PHE A 298 17.28 -26.01 15.29
C PHE A 298 18.31 -27.14 15.33
N GLY A 299 19.10 -27.26 14.27
CA GLY A 299 20.24 -28.18 14.27
C GLY A 299 21.39 -27.71 15.18
N ARG A 300 21.39 -26.43 15.57
CA ARG A 300 22.21 -25.82 16.63
C ARG A 300 21.58 -24.49 17.02
N VAL A 301 21.45 -24.23 18.31
CA VAL A 301 20.97 -22.95 18.86
C VAL A 301 21.88 -22.51 19.99
N VAL A 302 22.16 -21.20 20.07
CA VAL A 302 22.95 -20.57 21.13
C VAL A 302 22.08 -19.50 21.80
N PHE A 303 22.11 -19.42 23.13
CA PHE A 303 21.21 -18.57 23.93
C PHE A 303 21.91 -17.34 24.56
N ASP A 304 23.12 -17.04 24.12
CA ASP A 304 23.90 -15.87 24.51
C ASP A 304 24.55 -15.21 23.29
N ASN A 305 25.28 -14.12 23.51
CA ASN A 305 26.06 -13.43 22.48
C ASN A 305 27.56 -13.77 22.53
N GLY A 306 27.97 -14.74 23.33
CA GLY A 306 29.35 -15.04 23.70
C GLY A 306 30.15 -15.82 22.64
N PRO A 307 31.25 -16.49 23.05
CA PRO A 307 32.12 -17.22 22.14
C PRO A 307 31.41 -18.26 21.27
N ASP A 308 30.40 -18.95 21.80
CA ASP A 308 29.65 -19.97 21.07
C ASP A 308 28.78 -19.39 19.96
N ALA A 309 28.22 -18.20 20.18
CA ALA A 309 27.46 -17.49 19.15
C ALA A 309 28.38 -17.07 17.99
N VAL A 310 29.58 -16.56 18.32
CA VAL A 310 30.59 -16.19 17.31
C VAL A 310 31.11 -17.43 16.58
N ALA A 311 31.37 -18.53 17.29
CA ALA A 311 31.80 -19.79 16.69
C ALA A 311 30.75 -20.33 15.70
N LEU A 312 29.45 -20.29 16.06
CA LEU A 312 28.37 -20.66 15.15
C LEU A 312 28.35 -19.79 13.88
N LEU A 313 28.53 -18.47 14.01
CA LEU A 313 28.63 -17.57 12.86
C LEU A 313 29.83 -17.93 11.96
N GLU A 314 30.99 -18.21 12.56
CA GLU A 314 32.20 -18.58 11.82
C GLU A 314 32.07 -19.93 11.11
N GLU A 315 31.43 -20.93 11.74
CA GLU A 315 31.12 -22.23 11.12
C GLU A 315 30.21 -22.08 9.90
N ILE A 316 29.17 -21.25 10.00
CA ILE A 316 28.28 -20.98 8.87
C ILE A 316 29.02 -20.22 7.77
N ALA A 317 29.88 -19.26 8.13
CA ALA A 317 30.73 -18.56 7.17
C ALA A 317 31.73 -19.50 6.47
N ALA A 318 32.29 -20.48 7.19
CA ALA A 318 33.13 -21.52 6.63
C ALA A 318 32.34 -22.41 5.65
N THR A 319 31.13 -22.84 6.03
CA THR A 319 30.21 -23.60 5.17
C THR A 319 29.90 -22.85 3.86
N VAL A 320 29.66 -21.53 3.95
CA VAL A 320 29.46 -20.67 2.77
C VAL A 320 30.68 -20.72 1.84
N LYS A 321 31.89 -20.58 2.37
CA LYS A 321 33.14 -20.60 1.59
C LYS A 321 33.41 -21.98 0.97
N GLU A 322 33.17 -23.05 1.73
CA GLU A 322 33.32 -24.43 1.28
C GLU A 322 32.40 -24.71 0.09
N ARG A 323 31.10 -24.46 0.26
CA ARG A 323 30.10 -24.64 -0.81
C ARG A 323 30.38 -23.76 -2.02
N ALA A 324 30.75 -22.49 -1.83
CA ALA A 324 31.12 -21.61 -2.93
C ALA A 324 32.32 -22.17 -3.73
N SER A 325 33.29 -22.77 -3.06
CA SER A 325 34.44 -23.41 -3.69
C SER A 325 34.04 -24.67 -4.44
N ARG A 326 33.17 -25.51 -3.87
CA ARG A 326 32.66 -26.72 -4.52
C ARG A 326 31.78 -26.44 -5.73
N TYR A 327 30.99 -25.36 -5.69
CA TYR A 327 30.09 -24.97 -6.78
C TYR A 327 30.82 -24.25 -7.92
N ARG A 328 32.00 -23.68 -7.67
CA ARG A 328 32.77 -22.91 -8.64
C ARG A 328 32.94 -23.68 -9.96
N GLY A 329 32.46 -23.08 -11.06
CA GLY A 329 32.54 -23.66 -12.40
C GLY A 329 31.59 -24.83 -12.67
N ARG A 330 30.80 -25.28 -11.69
CA ARG A 330 29.87 -26.43 -11.82
C ARG A 330 28.40 -26.02 -11.65
N LEU A 331 28.12 -25.20 -10.64
CA LEU A 331 26.77 -24.76 -10.27
C LEU A 331 26.75 -23.24 -10.10
N ARG A 332 25.71 -22.58 -10.64
CA ARG A 332 25.54 -21.13 -10.46
C ARG A 332 25.02 -20.77 -9.07
N ALA A 333 24.20 -21.64 -8.48
CA ALA A 333 23.62 -21.48 -7.16
C ALA A 333 23.13 -22.84 -6.64
N TRP A 334 22.88 -22.90 -5.34
CA TRP A 334 22.24 -24.00 -4.64
C TRP A 334 20.84 -24.27 -5.21
N THR A 335 20.52 -25.55 -5.29
CA THR A 335 19.22 -26.09 -5.62
C THR A 335 18.97 -27.32 -4.75
N PRO A 336 17.73 -27.80 -4.60
CA PRO A 336 17.44 -29.01 -3.83
C PRO A 336 18.25 -30.25 -4.28
N GLU A 337 18.68 -30.28 -5.54
CA GLU A 337 19.44 -31.40 -6.14
C GLU A 337 20.94 -31.37 -5.80
N THR A 338 21.46 -30.31 -5.17
CA THR A 338 22.89 -30.25 -4.81
C THR A 338 23.28 -31.19 -3.67
N GLY A 339 22.30 -31.83 -3.01
CA GLY A 339 22.50 -32.72 -1.87
C GLY A 339 22.76 -32.00 -0.54
N ASP A 340 22.95 -30.69 -0.58
CA ASP A 340 23.14 -29.85 0.59
C ASP A 340 21.79 -29.34 1.14
N PRO A 341 21.59 -29.30 2.47
CA PRO A 341 20.45 -28.58 3.04
C PRO A 341 20.61 -27.07 2.82
N PHE A 342 19.49 -26.39 2.54
CA PHE A 342 19.41 -24.94 2.66
C PHE A 342 19.56 -24.54 4.13
N ILE A 343 20.44 -23.59 4.43
CA ILE A 343 20.66 -23.14 5.81
C ILE A 343 19.95 -21.82 6.04
N LEU A 344 19.07 -21.77 7.04
CA LEU A 344 18.48 -20.54 7.55
C LEU A 344 19.08 -20.23 8.92
N LEU A 345 19.95 -19.22 8.98
CA LEU A 345 20.49 -18.67 10.21
C LEU A 345 19.53 -17.60 10.75
N VAL A 346 19.00 -17.82 11.95
CA VAL A 346 18.09 -16.91 12.65
C VAL A 346 18.84 -16.24 13.80
N VAL A 347 18.77 -14.91 13.87
CA VAL A 347 19.36 -14.11 14.96
C VAL A 347 18.29 -13.17 15.53
N ASP A 348 17.80 -13.42 16.75
CA ASP A 348 16.65 -12.68 17.33
C ASP A 348 16.95 -11.22 17.69
N GLU A 349 18.20 -10.94 18.04
CA GLU A 349 18.71 -9.58 18.19
C GLU A 349 20.10 -9.49 17.59
N LEU A 350 20.15 -9.22 16.29
CA LEU A 350 21.43 -9.13 15.56
C LEU A 350 22.34 -8.05 16.15
N ALA A 351 21.76 -6.94 16.59
CA ALA A 351 22.46 -5.83 17.21
C ALA A 351 23.28 -6.25 18.43
N ASP A 352 22.75 -7.18 19.22
CA ASP A 352 23.39 -7.61 20.45
C ASP A 352 24.72 -8.35 20.16
N VAL A 353 24.75 -9.13 19.09
CA VAL A 353 25.93 -9.91 18.68
C VAL A 353 26.97 -9.05 17.96
N ILE A 354 26.56 -8.06 17.15
CA ILE A 354 27.47 -7.32 16.26
C ILE A 354 27.76 -5.88 16.69
N ALA A 355 26.96 -5.28 17.56
CA ALA A 355 27.10 -3.88 17.98
C ALA A 355 27.30 -3.77 19.50
N TYR A 356 26.42 -4.39 20.28
CA TYR A 356 26.41 -4.27 21.74
C TYR A 356 27.31 -5.27 22.48
N GLN A 357 27.89 -6.24 21.76
CA GLN A 357 28.92 -7.13 22.29
C GLN A 357 30.07 -6.32 22.92
N THR A 358 30.29 -6.56 24.21
CA THR A 358 31.27 -5.85 25.06
C THR A 358 32.70 -6.28 24.75
N ASP A 359 32.92 -7.55 24.38
CA ASP A 359 34.23 -8.03 23.92
C ASP A 359 34.48 -7.57 22.47
N LYS A 360 35.44 -6.67 22.32
CA LYS A 360 35.84 -6.11 21.02
C LYS A 360 36.26 -7.18 20.00
N ASN A 361 36.97 -8.22 20.44
CA ASN A 361 37.45 -9.28 19.56
C ASN A 361 36.28 -10.14 19.07
N LEU A 362 35.40 -10.56 19.97
CA LEU A 362 34.17 -11.28 19.62
C LEU A 362 33.31 -10.47 18.65
N ARG A 363 33.13 -9.17 18.93
CA ARG A 363 32.38 -8.27 18.07
C ARG A 363 32.97 -8.17 16.66
N GLU A 364 34.29 -7.99 16.53
CA GLU A 364 34.95 -7.90 15.22
C GLU A 364 34.83 -9.21 14.41
N ARG A 365 34.99 -10.35 15.08
CA ARG A 365 34.82 -11.68 14.47
C ARG A 365 33.39 -11.92 14.02
N ALA A 366 32.40 -11.61 14.85
CA ALA A 366 30.99 -11.69 14.50
C ALA A 366 30.67 -10.83 13.28
N ASN A 367 31.15 -9.58 13.25
CA ASN A 367 30.97 -8.67 12.11
C ASN A 367 31.55 -9.27 10.82
N ARG A 368 32.78 -9.80 10.85
CA ARG A 368 33.41 -10.44 9.68
C ARG A 368 32.65 -11.67 9.20
N ALA A 369 32.17 -12.51 10.13
CA ALA A 369 31.41 -13.70 9.81
C ALA A 369 30.05 -13.34 9.17
N VAL A 370 29.27 -12.45 9.77
CA VAL A 370 27.98 -12.02 9.20
C VAL A 370 28.16 -11.33 7.85
N GLN A 371 29.18 -10.49 7.67
CA GLN A 371 29.49 -9.89 6.36
C GLN A 371 29.83 -10.95 5.31
N THR A 372 30.60 -11.97 5.67
CA THR A 372 30.91 -13.10 4.78
C THR A 372 29.63 -13.83 4.38
N ILE A 373 28.79 -14.19 5.34
CA ILE A 373 27.53 -14.92 5.08
C ILE A 373 26.60 -14.07 4.21
N THR A 374 26.44 -12.79 4.51
CA THR A 374 25.48 -11.91 3.80
C THR A 374 25.95 -11.46 2.42
N SER A 375 27.27 -11.41 2.19
CA SER A 375 27.83 -11.08 0.87
C SER A 375 27.93 -12.29 -0.05
N GLN A 376 28.25 -13.47 0.49
CA GLN A 376 28.57 -14.67 -0.30
C GLN A 376 27.56 -15.80 -0.16
N GLY A 377 26.68 -15.81 0.85
CA GLY A 377 25.81 -16.95 1.19
C GLY A 377 24.62 -17.19 0.25
N ARG A 378 24.23 -16.19 -0.55
CA ARG A 378 23.05 -16.29 -1.44
C ARG A 378 23.13 -17.44 -2.44
N ALA A 379 24.28 -17.60 -3.12
CA ALA A 379 24.47 -18.67 -4.10
C ALA A 379 24.74 -20.04 -3.44
N PRO A 380 25.52 -20.14 -2.34
CA PRO A 380 25.70 -21.37 -1.55
C PRO A 380 24.46 -21.93 -0.82
N GLY A 381 23.31 -21.24 -0.88
CA GLY A 381 22.07 -21.71 -0.25
C GLY A 381 22.01 -21.41 1.25
N VAL A 382 22.53 -20.25 1.67
CA VAL A 382 22.46 -19.78 3.06
C VAL A 382 21.71 -18.44 3.11
N CYS A 383 20.71 -18.34 3.99
CA CYS A 383 19.96 -17.13 4.26
C CYS A 383 20.14 -16.72 5.72
N VAL A 384 20.22 -15.43 5.97
CA VAL A 384 20.23 -14.86 7.32
C VAL A 384 18.89 -14.17 7.52
N LEU A 385 18.18 -14.53 8.58
CA LEU A 385 17.05 -13.79 9.15
C LEU A 385 17.56 -13.05 10.38
N GLY A 386 17.95 -11.79 10.19
CA GLY A 386 18.36 -10.91 11.27
C GLY A 386 17.17 -10.11 11.77
N LEU A 387 16.83 -10.26 13.05
CA LEU A 387 15.84 -9.45 13.73
C LEU A 387 16.56 -8.35 14.52
N LEU A 388 16.02 -7.14 14.53
CA LEU A 388 16.56 -6.01 15.31
C LEU A 388 15.48 -5.08 15.83
N GLN A 389 15.77 -4.39 16.93
CA GLN A 389 14.93 -3.30 17.43
C GLN A 389 15.33 -1.94 16.85
N ASP A 390 16.64 -1.65 16.76
CA ASP A 390 17.17 -0.36 16.33
C ASP A 390 17.79 -0.40 14.91
N PRO A 391 17.16 0.24 13.89
CA PRO A 391 17.65 0.23 12.51
C PRO A 391 18.82 1.16 12.20
N ARG A 392 19.34 1.90 13.18
CA ARG A 392 20.41 2.88 12.92
C ARG A 392 21.61 2.22 12.26
N LYS A 393 22.25 2.98 11.36
CA LYS A 393 23.40 2.51 10.57
C LYS A 393 24.60 2.14 11.47
N GLU A 394 24.75 2.81 12.60
CA GLU A 394 25.78 2.50 13.60
C GLU A 394 25.60 1.11 14.24
N VAL A 395 24.37 0.59 14.29
CA VAL A 395 24.08 -0.75 14.79
C VAL A 395 24.38 -1.81 13.74
N VAL A 396 23.97 -1.60 12.48
CA VAL A 396 24.22 -2.54 11.37
C VAL A 396 24.79 -1.81 10.16
N SER A 397 26.12 -1.64 10.14
CA SER A 397 26.82 -0.88 9.09
C SER A 397 26.64 -1.47 7.68
N PHE A 398 26.53 -2.79 7.59
CA PHE A 398 26.36 -3.55 6.35
C PHE A 398 24.89 -3.95 6.06
N ARG A 399 23.90 -3.23 6.60
CA ARG A 399 22.46 -3.48 6.34
C ARG A 399 22.07 -3.52 4.86
N HIS A 400 22.89 -2.90 3.99
CA HIS A 400 22.73 -2.94 2.54
C HIS A 400 22.89 -4.37 1.94
N LEU A 401 23.62 -5.27 2.60
CA LEU A 401 23.79 -6.67 2.21
C LEU A 401 22.53 -7.51 2.41
N PHE A 402 21.60 -7.05 3.26
CA PHE A 402 20.26 -7.62 3.38
C PHE A 402 19.37 -7.06 2.29
N SER A 403 19.16 -7.85 1.23
CA SER A 403 18.36 -7.44 0.06
C SER A 403 16.86 -7.38 0.32
N THR A 404 16.38 -8.11 1.32
CA THR A 404 14.98 -8.05 1.75
C THR A 404 14.92 -7.41 3.12
N ARG A 405 14.08 -6.40 3.28
CA ARG A 405 13.90 -5.70 4.55
C ARG A 405 12.43 -5.61 4.90
N ILE A 406 12.12 -5.83 6.16
CA ILE A 406 10.77 -5.83 6.71
C ILE A 406 10.75 -4.82 7.84
N ALA A 407 10.07 -3.70 7.62
CA ALA A 407 9.77 -2.74 8.67
C ALA A 407 8.46 -3.14 9.35
N MET A 408 8.53 -3.51 10.61
CA MET A 408 7.38 -3.64 11.51
C MET A 408 7.12 -2.29 12.16
N ARG A 409 6.37 -2.25 13.28
CA ARG A 409 6.20 -1.01 14.04
C ARG A 409 7.57 -0.48 14.50
N CYS A 410 7.88 0.76 14.12
CA CYS A 410 9.03 1.54 14.59
C CYS A 410 8.56 2.63 15.56
N ASP A 411 9.44 3.09 16.45
CA ASP A 411 9.11 4.14 17.43
C ASP A 411 9.17 5.53 16.80
N GLU A 412 10.17 5.77 15.94
CA GLU A 412 10.40 7.06 15.31
C GLU A 412 10.10 7.02 13.81
N LYS A 413 9.55 8.11 13.27
CA LYS A 413 9.29 8.23 11.82
C LYS A 413 10.56 8.03 10.99
N ALA A 414 11.69 8.58 11.45
CA ALA A 414 12.97 8.50 10.75
C ALA A 414 13.49 7.06 10.62
N GLN A 415 13.13 6.17 11.56
CA GLN A 415 13.52 4.76 11.52
C GLN A 415 12.90 4.04 10.31
N VAL A 416 11.73 4.47 9.82
CA VAL A 416 11.10 3.88 8.63
C VAL A 416 11.96 4.05 7.39
N ASP A 417 12.61 5.21 7.23
CA ASP A 417 13.50 5.50 6.10
C ASP A 417 14.87 4.81 6.24
N MET A 418 15.19 4.27 7.42
CA MET A 418 16.44 3.55 7.69
C MET A 418 16.39 2.07 7.31
N VAL A 419 15.17 1.53 7.10
CA VAL A 419 14.90 0.15 6.67
C VAL A 419 14.70 0.14 5.17
#